data_AF-A0A960E4J6-F1
#
_entry.id   AF-A0A960E4J6-F1
#
_cell.length_a   1.000
_cell.length_b   1.000
_cell.length_c   1.000
_cell.angle_alpha   90.00
_cell.angle_beta   90.00
_cell.angle_gamma   90.00
#
_symmetry.space_group_name_H-M   'P 1'
#
loop_
_entity.id
_entity.type
_entity.pdbx_description
1 polymer ?
#
loop_
_entity_poly.entity_id
_entity_poly.type
_entity_poly.pdbx_seq_one_letter_code
_entity_poly.pdbx_strand_id
1 'polypeptide(L)'
;MGWFDRFRTTTGGRGADEPGHEAPVEIDLGMRHVYEVEPVVAALEDEGCRVYLVDQSDIAKAAELHPKRCRVLVAPADEARARELLTEAGLL
;
A
#
# COMPACT_ATOMS: atom_id res chain seq x y z
N MET A 1 8.48 -2.97 -16.27
CA MET A 1 8.47 -1.49 -16.34
C MET A 1 7.52 -1.01 -15.25
N GLY A 2 8.10 -0.66 -14.10
CA GLY A 2 7.38 -0.54 -12.83
C GLY A 2 6.80 0.85 -12.63
N TRP A 3 5.47 0.94 -12.63
CA TRP A 3 4.76 2.16 -12.24
C TRP A 3 5.11 2.61 -10.81
N PHE A 4 5.52 1.67 -9.94
CA PHE A 4 5.97 1.91 -8.57
C PHE A 4 7.43 2.39 -8.42
N ASP A 5 8.31 2.12 -9.40
CA ASP A 5 9.75 2.39 -9.28
C ASP A 5 10.06 3.90 -9.14
N ARG A 6 9.15 4.75 -9.65
CA ARG A 6 9.25 6.21 -9.58
C ARG A 6 8.61 6.82 -8.33
N PHE A 7 7.78 6.09 -7.58
CA PHE A 7 7.23 6.56 -6.30
C PHE A 7 8.23 6.43 -5.15
N ARG A 8 9.13 5.43 -5.20
CA ARG A 8 10.23 5.29 -4.22
C ARG A 8 11.17 6.51 -4.19
N THR A 9 11.22 7.28 -5.27
CA THR A 9 12.03 8.51 -5.39
C THR A 9 11.24 9.80 -5.10
N THR A 10 9.93 9.74 -4.86
CA THR A 10 9.07 10.93 -4.64
C THR A 10 8.93 11.28 -3.15
N THR A 11 10.06 11.33 -2.44
CA THR A 11 10.21 12.25 -1.28
C THR A 11 10.79 13.60 -1.74
N GLY A 12 10.65 13.92 -3.03
CA GLY A 12 11.16 15.16 -3.60
C GLY A 12 10.82 15.36 -5.07
N GLY A 13 9.65 15.96 -5.34
CA GLY A 13 9.47 16.85 -6.48
C GLY A 13 9.20 16.26 -7.87
N ARG A 14 8.13 16.79 -8.50
CA ARG A 14 7.87 16.89 -9.95
C ARG A 14 7.45 15.60 -10.67
N GLY A 15 6.13 15.40 -10.74
CA GLY A 15 5.50 14.40 -11.60
C GLY A 15 4.01 14.67 -11.81
N ALA A 16 3.63 15.93 -12.02
CA ALA A 16 2.28 16.30 -12.44
C ALA A 16 2.40 16.80 -13.88
N ASP A 17 2.20 15.92 -14.88
CA ASP A 17 1.63 16.22 -16.21
C ASP A 17 1.67 15.00 -17.18
N GLU A 18 1.25 13.79 -16.75
CA GLU A 18 0.99 12.70 -17.71
C GLU A 18 -0.48 12.24 -17.57
N PRO A 19 -1.33 12.38 -18.61
CA PRO A 19 -2.73 11.95 -18.54
C PRO A 19 -2.78 10.42 -18.44
N GLY A 20 -3.22 9.93 -17.27
CA GLY A 20 -3.20 8.51 -16.90
C GLY A 20 -2.31 8.18 -15.68
N HIS A 21 -1.60 9.18 -15.14
CA HIS A 21 -0.81 9.05 -13.91
C HIS A 21 -1.52 9.74 -12.73
N GLU A 22 -2.67 9.22 -12.33
CA GLU A 22 -3.26 9.63 -11.05
C GLU A 22 -2.36 9.15 -9.91
N ALA A 23 -2.12 10.02 -8.93
CA ALA A 23 -1.31 9.68 -7.76
C ALA A 23 -1.99 8.52 -7.00
N PRO A 24 -1.23 7.50 -6.55
CA PRO A 24 -1.79 6.40 -5.79
C PRO A 24 -2.42 6.93 -4.51
N VAL A 25 -3.52 6.30 -4.11
CA VAL A 25 -4.20 6.58 -2.86
C VAL A 25 -3.46 5.85 -1.74
N GLU A 26 -3.02 6.59 -0.74
CA GLU A 26 -2.47 6.03 0.49
C GLU A 26 -3.61 5.75 1.47
N ILE A 27 -3.72 4.50 1.91
CA ILE A 27 -4.65 4.07 2.96
C ILE A 27 -3.83 3.69 4.18
N ASP A 28 -3.98 4.45 5.26
CA ASP A 28 -3.35 4.16 6.56
C ASP A 28 -4.17 3.10 7.31
N LEU A 29 -3.56 1.95 7.57
CA LEU A 29 -4.17 0.82 8.28
C LEU A 29 -3.94 0.92 9.80
N GLY A 30 -3.32 2.01 10.26
CA GLY A 30 -2.92 2.20 11.64
C GLY A 30 -1.80 1.24 12.06
N MET A 31 -1.81 0.87 13.34
CA MET A 31 -0.85 -0.04 13.94
C MET A 31 -1.32 -1.48 13.76
N ARG A 32 -0.66 -2.24 12.89
CA ARG A 32 -0.99 -3.64 12.58
C ARG A 32 0.28 -4.49 12.52
N HIS A 33 0.14 -5.78 12.72
CA HIS A 33 1.23 -6.68 12.38
C HIS A 33 1.25 -6.91 10.87
N VAL A 34 2.46 -6.98 10.31
CA VAL A 34 2.66 -7.17 8.87
C VAL A 34 1.99 -8.47 8.39
N TYR A 35 2.08 -9.55 9.18
CA TYR A 35 1.44 -10.84 8.87
C TYR A 35 -0.10 -10.78 8.79
N GLU A 36 -0.75 -9.77 9.39
CA GLU A 36 -2.21 -9.58 9.28
C GLU A 36 -2.58 -8.89 7.97
N VAL A 37 -1.68 -8.06 7.45
CA VAL A 37 -1.91 -7.22 6.26
C VAL A 37 -1.46 -7.92 4.99
N GLU A 38 -0.35 -8.66 5.02
CA GLU A 38 0.19 -9.42 3.90
C GLU A 38 -0.83 -10.31 3.16
N PRO A 39 -1.66 -11.14 3.82
CA PRO A 39 -2.62 -11.99 3.11
C PRO A 39 -3.69 -11.18 2.37
N VAL A 40 -4.08 -10.01 2.90
CA VAL A 40 -5.09 -9.15 2.29
C VAL A 40 -4.52 -8.39 1.09
N VAL A 41 -3.27 -7.94 1.19
CA VAL A 41 -2.53 -7.35 0.07
C VAL A 41 -2.34 -8.38 -1.04
N ALA A 42 -1.97 -9.61 -0.70
CA ALA A 42 -1.83 -10.69 -1.68
C ALA A 42 -3.17 -11.01 -2.39
N ALA A 43 -4.29 -11.00 -1.67
CA ALA A 43 -5.61 -11.19 -2.26
C ALA A 43 -5.97 -10.06 -3.24
N LEU A 44 -5.65 -8.81 -2.90
CA LEU A 44 -5.82 -7.66 -3.79
C LEU A 44 -4.97 -7.81 -5.07
N GLU A 45 -3.72 -8.24 -4.94
CA GLU A 45 -2.85 -8.49 -6.10
C GLU A 45 -3.38 -9.63 -6.99
N ASP A 46 -3.91 -10.70 -6.40
CA ASP A 46 -4.51 -11.84 -7.14
C ASP A 46 -5.77 -11.43 -7.92
N GLU A 47 -6.60 -10.53 -7.35
CA GLU A 47 -7.74 -9.92 -8.04
C GLU A 47 -7.32 -8.91 -9.14
N GLY A 48 -6.02 -8.68 -9.32
CA GLY A 48 -5.46 -7.77 -10.30
C GLY A 48 -5.45 -6.30 -9.85
N CYS A 49 -5.75 -6.02 -8.58
CA CYS A 49 -5.63 -4.69 -8.02
C CYS A 49 -4.15 -4.31 -7.91
N ARG A 50 -3.83 -3.06 -8.25
CA ARG A 50 -2.45 -2.58 -8.14
C ARG A 50 -2.23 -1.99 -6.75
N VAL A 51 -1.77 -2.82 -5.83
CA VAL A 51 -1.50 -2.47 -4.43
C VAL A 51 -0.02 -2.63 -4.09
N TYR A 52 0.47 -1.82 -3.15
CA TYR A 52 1.80 -1.96 -2.57
C TYR A 52 1.76 -1.69 -1.07
N LEU A 53 2.30 -2.63 -0.28
CA LEU A 53 2.43 -2.47 1.16
C LEU A 53 3.65 -1.59 1.47
N VAL A 54 3.42 -0.50 2.19
CA VAL A 54 4.44 0.37 2.78
C VAL A 54 4.46 0.11 4.27
N ASP A 55 5.43 -0.69 4.72
CA ASP A 55 5.73 -0.82 6.13
C ASP A 55 6.78 0.23 6.53
N GLN A 56 6.51 1.01 7.58
CA GLN A 56 7.54 1.86 8.17
C GLN A 56 8.52 0.99 8.98
N SER A 57 9.43 0.29 8.30
CA SER A 57 10.47 -0.51 8.95
C SER A 57 11.86 -0.13 8.45
N ASP A 58 12.34 1.05 8.85
CA ASP A 58 13.74 1.45 8.65
C ASP A 58 14.71 0.71 9.60
N ILE A 59 14.20 -0.03 10.60
CA ILE A 59 15.03 -0.65 11.63
C ILE A 59 14.81 -2.15 11.67
N ALA A 60 15.76 -2.86 11.05
CA ALA A 60 16.16 -4.25 11.25
C ALA A 60 15.07 -5.34 11.29
N LYS A 61 15.31 -6.43 10.55
CA LYS A 61 14.54 -7.69 10.47
C LYS A 61 14.10 -8.33 11.82
N ALA A 62 14.47 -7.77 12.98
CA ALA A 62 14.03 -8.21 14.30
C ALA A 62 12.63 -7.67 14.71
N ALA A 63 12.08 -6.68 14.00
CA ALA A 63 10.85 -6.00 14.41
C ALA A 63 9.53 -6.64 13.90
N GLU A 64 9.58 -7.81 13.25
CA GLU A 64 8.39 -8.48 12.66
C GLU A 64 7.32 -8.88 13.70
N LEU A 65 7.71 -8.96 14.97
CA LEU A 65 6.85 -9.37 16.08
C LEU A 65 6.03 -8.24 16.72
N HIS A 66 6.25 -6.98 16.36
CA HIS A 66 5.52 -5.85 16.93
C HIS A 66 4.60 -5.20 15.91
N PRO A 67 3.44 -4.67 16.33
CA PRO A 67 2.59 -3.90 15.44
C PRO A 67 3.36 -2.67 14.96
N LYS A 68 3.31 -2.42 13.66
CA LYS A 68 3.94 -1.27 13.00
C LYS A 68 2.86 -0.45 12.32
N ARG A 69 3.21 0.79 11.99
CA ARG A 69 2.33 1.60 11.15
C ARG A 69 2.35 1.05 9.74
N CYS A 70 1.25 0.41 9.33
CA CYS A 70 1.08 -0.17 8.01
C CYS A 70 0.29 0.79 7.13
N ARG A 71 0.76 0.98 5.90
CA ARG A 71 0.05 1.77 4.89
C ARG A 71 0.05 0.99 3.59
N VAL A 72 -1.00 1.12 2.81
CA VAL A 72 -1.06 0.55 1.47
C VAL A 72 -1.26 1.65 0.44
N LEU A 73 -0.47 1.58 -0.63
CA LEU A 73 -0.62 2.44 -1.80
C LEU A 73 -1.42 1.67 -2.84
N VAL A 74 -2.54 2.22 -3.28
CA VAL A 74 -3.41 1.60 -4.28
C VAL A 74 -3.62 2.53 -5.46
N ALA A 75 -3.79 1.97 -6.65
CA ALA A 75 -4.23 2.78 -7.79
C ALA A 75 -5.62 3.38 -7.49
N PRO A 76 -5.90 4.64 -7.90
CA PRO A 76 -7.20 5.28 -7.62
C PRO A 76 -8.39 4.52 -8.20
N ALA A 77 -8.20 3.88 -9.36
CA ALA A 77 -9.20 3.02 -9.97
C ALA A 77 -9.60 1.81 -9.10
N ASP A 78 -8.69 1.36 -8.23
CA ASP A 78 -8.87 0.19 -7.36
C ASP A 78 -9.20 0.59 -5.91
N GLU A 79 -9.27 1.89 -5.59
CA GLU A 79 -9.44 2.38 -4.21
C GLU A 79 -10.69 1.80 -3.54
N ALA A 80 -11.83 1.85 -4.23
CA ALA A 80 -13.10 1.39 -3.68
C ALA A 80 -13.05 -0.11 -3.31
N ARG A 81 -12.48 -0.93 -4.20
CA ARG A 81 -12.33 -2.37 -3.99
C ARG A 81 -11.31 -2.68 -2.89
N ALA A 82 -10.19 -1.95 -2.88
CA ALA A 82 -9.20 -2.05 -1.82
C ALA A 82 -9.79 -1.74 -0.45
N ARG A 83 -10.54 -0.64 -0.31
CA ARG A 83 -11.21 -0.28 0.95
C ARG A 83 -12.21 -1.33 1.39
N GLU A 84 -13.00 -1.87 0.47
CA GLU A 84 -13.96 -2.93 0.76
C GLU A 84 -13.27 -4.16 1.37
N LEU A 85 -12.27 -4.71 0.69
CA LEU A 85 -11.54 -5.89 1.14
C LEU A 85 -10.78 -5.65 2.46
N LEU A 86 -10.19 -4.47 2.63
CA LEU A 86 -9.55 -4.08 3.89
C LEU A 86 -10.56 -3.97 5.04
N THR A 87 -11.78 -3.51 4.77
CA THR A 87 -12.87 -3.43 5.76
C THR A 87 -13.40 -4.82 6.10
N GLU A 88 -13.62 -5.68 5.10
CA GLU A 88 -14.05 -7.07 5.28
C GLU A 88 -13.02 -7.88 6.09
N ALA A 89 -11.73 -7.59 5.90
CA ALA A 89 -10.64 -8.16 6.68
C ALA A 89 -10.47 -7.54 8.09
N GLY A 90 -11.25 -6.52 8.45
CA GLY A 90 -11.17 -5.83 9.75
C GLY A 90 -9.89 -4.99 9.92
N LEU A 91 -9.24 -4.61 8.83
CA LEU A 91 -8.04 -3.77 8.82
C LEU A 91 -8.36 -2.27 8.82
N LEU A 92 -9.55 -1.90 8.33
CA LEU A 92 -10.17 -0.56 8.40
C LEU A 92 -11.44 -0.59 9.26
#